data_AF-A0A976KWW0-F1
#
_entry.id   AF-A0A976KWW0-F1
#
_cell.length_a   1.000
_cell.length_b   1.000
_cell.length_c   1.000
_cell.angle_alpha   90.00
_cell.angle_beta   90.00
_cell.angle_gamma   90.00
#
_symmetry.space_group_name_H-M   'P 1'
#
loop_
_entity.id
_entity.type
_entity.pdbx_description
1 polymer ?
#
loop_
_entity_poly.entity_id
_entity_poly.type
_entity_poly.pdbx_seq_one_letter_code
_entity_poly.pdbx_strand_id
1 'polypeptide(L)'
;MLALAAGVAGLGPSCAHPEDGARTRPRRIHDKASVFGDPALVPTRRGERIRLELALAGEIERIVANDPHVTQVAASVRIPAADRPAAAVVSVQARPMEPAERRALAQDARRVIHRVVPDSTADTVDVAVHVAPEPPTPVAFPWALATALIGLGWSCGVAVDRWRSRRRPLRSAHSRQSSRLPMPRND
;
A
#
# COMPACT_ATOMS: atom_id res chain seq x y z
N MET A 1 -6.78 43.24 -17.28
CA MET A 1 -5.48 43.18 -16.60
C MET A 1 -5.50 42.01 -15.64
N LEU A 2 -4.96 40.85 -16.05
CA LEU A 2 -4.93 39.62 -15.25
C LEU A 2 -3.47 39.23 -15.08
N ALA A 3 -3.00 39.31 -13.83
CA ALA A 3 -1.64 38.97 -13.45
C ALA A 3 -1.52 37.44 -13.30
N LEU A 4 -0.68 36.85 -14.15
CA LEU A 4 -0.30 35.45 -14.14
C LEU A 4 0.86 35.28 -13.15
N ALA A 5 0.57 34.78 -11.95
CA ALA A 5 1.61 34.41 -10.98
C ALA A 5 1.96 32.93 -11.16
N ALA A 6 3.15 32.69 -11.71
CA ALA A 6 3.78 31.38 -11.77
C ALA A 6 4.37 31.04 -10.40
N GLY A 7 3.86 29.98 -9.78
CA GLY A 7 4.43 29.37 -8.58
C GLY A 7 4.76 27.90 -8.85
N VAL A 8 5.98 27.65 -9.32
CA VAL A 8 6.60 26.32 -9.31
C VAL A 8 7.50 26.28 -8.09
N ALA A 9 7.09 25.54 -7.05
CA ALA A 9 7.96 25.10 -5.98
C ALA A 9 7.52 23.68 -5.61
N GLY A 10 8.44 22.74 -5.84
CA GLY A 10 8.23 21.33 -5.59
C GLY A 10 8.08 21.01 -4.11
N LEU A 11 7.15 20.11 -3.82
CA LEU A 11 7.11 19.33 -2.59
C LEU A 11 7.00 17.88 -3.03
N GLY A 12 8.16 17.19 -3.03
CA GLY A 12 8.20 15.74 -3.14
C GLY A 12 7.57 15.09 -1.91
N PRO A 13 7.16 13.82 -2.01
CA PRO A 13 6.54 13.10 -0.91
C PRO A 13 7.61 12.82 0.16
N SER A 14 7.56 13.57 1.25
CA SER A 14 8.26 13.19 2.49
C SER A 14 7.48 12.04 3.12
N CYS A 15 7.84 10.80 2.77
CA CYS A 15 7.54 9.63 3.59
C CYS A 15 8.30 9.77 4.92
N ALA A 16 7.76 10.57 5.83
CA ALA A 16 8.15 10.54 7.22
C ALA A 16 7.60 9.24 7.82
N HIS A 17 8.47 8.24 7.90
CA HIS A 17 8.25 7.06 8.72
C HIS A 17 8.84 7.39 10.10
N PRO A 18 8.02 7.62 11.15
CA PRO A 18 8.58 7.86 12.45
C PRO A 18 8.81 6.51 13.15
N GLU A 19 9.94 6.49 13.84
CA GLU A 19 10.34 5.54 14.87
C GLU A 19 11.08 4.29 14.38
N ASP A 20 12.36 4.55 14.07
CA ASP A 20 13.48 3.70 14.46
C ASP A 20 13.30 3.20 15.90
N GLY A 21 12.57 2.10 16.04
CA GLY A 21 12.66 1.25 17.21
C GLY A 21 14.12 0.87 17.38
N ALA A 22 14.72 1.36 18.47
CA ALA A 22 16.08 1.03 18.87
C ALA A 22 16.32 -0.47 18.65
N ARG A 23 17.16 -0.80 17.65
CA ARG A 23 17.61 -2.18 17.44
C ARG A 23 18.47 -2.55 18.63
N THR A 24 17.83 -3.08 19.66
CA THR A 24 18.49 -3.74 20.78
C THR A 24 19.36 -4.83 20.17
N ARG A 25 20.68 -4.64 20.19
CA ARG A 25 21.62 -5.68 19.75
C ARG A 25 21.25 -6.97 20.48
N PRO A 26 21.13 -8.12 19.80
CA PRO A 26 20.86 -9.38 20.47
C PRO A 26 22.00 -9.64 21.45
N ARG A 27 21.69 -9.47 22.74
CA ARG A 27 22.60 -9.78 23.84
C ARG A 27 22.89 -11.27 23.70
N ARG A 28 24.16 -11.65 23.54
CA ARG A 28 24.54 -13.07 23.36
C ARG A 28 23.92 -13.88 24.49
N ILE A 29 22.93 -14.70 24.13
CA ILE A 29 22.20 -15.55 25.06
C ILE A 29 23.08 -16.76 25.33
N HIS A 30 23.88 -16.70 26.39
CA HIS A 30 24.75 -17.80 26.80
C HIS A 30 24.11 -18.73 27.84
N ASP A 31 22.90 -18.42 28.31
CA ASP A 31 22.26 -19.17 29.39
C ASP A 31 20.94 -19.79 28.94
N LYS A 32 20.85 -21.12 29.00
CA LYS A 32 19.63 -21.88 28.68
C LYS A 32 18.46 -21.41 29.53
N ALA A 33 18.71 -21.00 30.79
CA ALA A 33 17.67 -20.50 31.69
C ALA A 33 17.00 -19.22 31.16
N SER A 34 17.72 -18.37 30.42
CA SER A 34 17.16 -17.14 29.84
C SER A 34 16.37 -17.37 28.55
N VAL A 35 16.55 -18.51 27.88
CA VAL A 35 15.74 -18.94 26.72
C VAL A 35 14.47 -19.65 27.18
N PHE A 36 14.54 -20.50 28.21
CA PHE A 36 13.38 -21.27 28.69
C PHE A 36 12.58 -20.57 29.80
N GLY A 37 13.12 -19.50 30.38
CA GLY A 37 12.44 -18.68 31.38
C GLY A 37 11.64 -17.52 30.81
N ASP A 38 11.64 -17.30 29.49
CA ASP A 38 10.82 -16.27 28.87
C ASP A 38 9.34 -16.69 28.93
N PRO A 39 8.48 -15.99 29.69
CA PRO A 39 7.05 -16.31 29.75
C PRO A 39 6.35 -16.17 28.39
N ALA A 40 6.96 -15.50 27.39
CA ALA A 40 6.47 -15.48 26.01
C ALA A 40 6.68 -16.82 25.26
N LEU A 41 7.64 -17.64 25.72
CA LEU A 41 7.93 -18.97 25.16
C LEU A 41 7.20 -20.11 25.89
N VAL A 42 6.58 -19.83 27.03
CA VAL A 42 5.78 -20.80 27.79
C VAL A 42 4.31 -20.77 27.30
N PRO A 43 3.66 -21.93 27.06
CA PRO A 43 2.24 -21.98 26.76
C PRO A 43 1.44 -21.39 27.92
N THR A 44 0.88 -20.20 27.72
CA THR A 44 -0.07 -19.61 28.67
C THR A 44 -1.49 -19.97 28.22
N ARG A 45 -2.41 -20.17 29.17
CA ARG A 45 -3.85 -20.37 28.85
C ARG A 45 -4.39 -19.28 27.94
N ARG A 46 -3.92 -18.04 28.11
CA ARG A 46 -4.26 -16.91 27.24
C ARG A 46 -3.74 -17.09 25.83
N GLY A 47 -2.49 -17.52 25.68
CA GLY A 47 -1.87 -17.78 24.37
C GLY A 47 -2.53 -18.93 23.62
N GLU A 48 -2.83 -20.04 24.32
CA GLU A 48 -3.56 -21.17 23.75
C GLU A 48 -4.95 -20.77 23.24
N ARG A 49 -5.66 -19.95 24.04
CA ARG A 49 -6.95 -19.40 23.63
C ARG A 49 -6.84 -18.52 22.37
N ILE A 50 -5.86 -17.62 22.30
CA ILE A 50 -5.66 -16.78 21.11
C ILE A 50 -5.37 -17.65 19.88
N ARG A 51 -4.57 -18.72 20.03
CA ARG A 51 -4.31 -19.66 18.93
C ARG A 51 -5.58 -20.36 18.46
N LEU A 52 -6.44 -20.77 19.39
CA LEU A 52 -7.75 -21.35 19.07
C LEU A 52 -8.67 -20.35 18.37
N GLU A 53 -8.75 -19.10 18.87
CA GLU A 53 -9.53 -18.02 18.23
C GLU A 53 -9.06 -17.76 16.79
N LEU A 54 -7.75 -17.71 16.56
CA LEU A 54 -7.17 -17.56 15.23
C LEU A 54 -7.41 -18.77 14.33
N ALA A 55 -7.33 -20.00 14.88
CA ALA A 55 -7.59 -21.21 14.13
C ALA A 55 -9.06 -21.29 13.66
N LEU A 56 -10.01 -20.95 14.54
CA LEU A 56 -11.44 -20.89 14.22
C LEU A 56 -11.73 -19.80 13.18
N ALA A 57 -11.13 -18.62 13.32
CA ALA A 57 -11.26 -17.55 12.32
C ALA A 57 -10.75 -18.01 10.94
N GLY A 58 -9.57 -18.62 10.87
CA GLY A 58 -9.02 -19.14 9.62
C GLY A 58 -9.80 -20.30 9.02
N GLU A 59 -10.50 -21.09 9.84
CA GLU A 59 -11.42 -22.12 9.36
C GLU A 59 -12.67 -21.51 8.73
N ILE A 60 -13.29 -20.53 9.38
CA ILE A 60 -14.46 -19.79 8.85
C ILE A 60 -14.08 -19.11 7.53
N GLU A 61 -12.95 -18.42 7.47
CA GLU A 61 -12.46 -17.78 6.26
C GLU A 61 -12.33 -18.78 5.11
N ARG A 62 -11.73 -19.95 5.37
CA ARG A 62 -11.54 -20.99 4.36
C ARG A 62 -12.85 -21.55 3.84
N ILE A 63 -13.83 -21.77 4.72
CA ILE A 63 -15.13 -22.31 4.33
C ILE A 63 -15.91 -21.27 3.51
N VAL A 64 -15.97 -20.02 3.97
CA VAL A 64 -16.72 -18.95 3.29
C VAL A 64 -16.06 -18.56 1.97
N ALA A 65 -14.72 -18.60 1.89
CA ALA A 65 -13.98 -18.30 0.65
C ALA A 65 -14.19 -19.33 -0.47
N ASN A 66 -14.76 -20.52 -0.18
CA ASN A 66 -15.10 -21.49 -1.21
C ASN A 66 -16.35 -21.10 -2.01
N ASP A 67 -17.12 -20.10 -1.56
CA ASP A 67 -18.26 -19.60 -2.31
C ASP A 67 -17.78 -18.84 -3.57
N PRO A 68 -18.34 -19.12 -4.76
CA PRO A 68 -17.87 -18.56 -6.01
C PRO A 68 -18.06 -17.05 -6.14
N HIS A 69 -18.95 -16.44 -5.36
CA HIS A 69 -19.21 -15.02 -5.40
C HIS A 69 -18.30 -14.22 -4.45
N VAL A 70 -17.57 -14.91 -3.57
CA VAL A 70 -16.69 -14.29 -2.59
C VAL A 70 -15.34 -13.96 -3.23
N THR A 71 -14.88 -12.74 -3.02
CA THR A 71 -13.57 -12.25 -3.50
C THR A 71 -12.56 -12.17 -2.36
N GLN A 72 -13.01 -11.74 -1.18
CA GLN A 72 -12.18 -11.67 0.02
C GLN A 72 -13.04 -11.92 1.27
N VAL A 73 -12.46 -12.55 2.28
CA VAL A 73 -13.09 -12.76 3.59
C VAL A 73 -12.11 -12.35 4.67
N ALA A 74 -12.63 -11.75 5.74
CA ALA A 74 -11.92 -11.58 7.00
C ALA A 74 -12.85 -11.99 8.14
N ALA A 75 -12.38 -12.86 9.03
CA ALA A 75 -13.12 -13.30 10.20
C ALA A 75 -12.36 -12.95 11.49
N SER A 76 -13.11 -12.62 12.53
CA SER A 76 -12.60 -12.46 13.89
C SER A 76 -13.50 -13.24 14.83
N VAL A 77 -12.92 -14.18 15.57
CA VAL A 77 -13.64 -15.02 16.53
C VAL A 77 -13.15 -14.72 17.93
N ARG A 78 -14.07 -14.74 18.89
CA ARG A 78 -13.82 -14.65 20.32
C ARG A 78 -14.50 -15.83 21.01
N ILE A 79 -13.71 -16.62 21.72
CA ILE A 79 -14.19 -17.76 22.51
C ILE A 79 -14.80 -17.24 23.82
N PRO A 80 -15.83 -17.89 24.37
CA PRO A 80 -16.43 -17.45 25.63
C PRO A 80 -15.41 -17.40 26.78
N ALA A 81 -15.63 -16.46 27.69
CA ALA A 81 -14.89 -16.27 28.93
C ALA A 81 -15.90 -16.11 30.08
N ALA A 82 -15.47 -16.23 31.34
CA ALA A 82 -16.35 -16.12 32.51
C ALA A 82 -17.30 -14.91 32.45
N ASP A 83 -16.84 -13.78 31.92
CA ASP A 83 -17.60 -12.52 31.84
C ASP A 83 -17.97 -12.10 30.42
N ARG A 84 -17.72 -12.93 29.39
CA ARG A 84 -17.94 -12.55 27.99
C ARG A 84 -18.48 -13.71 27.17
N PRO A 85 -19.60 -13.53 26.44
CA PRO A 85 -20.10 -14.57 25.55
C PRO A 85 -19.14 -14.80 24.37
N ALA A 86 -19.32 -15.94 23.70
CA ALA A 86 -18.75 -16.18 22.38
C ALA A 86 -19.18 -15.05 21.43
N ALA A 87 -18.31 -14.65 20.50
CA ALA A 87 -18.69 -13.69 19.46
C ALA A 87 -17.89 -13.95 18.19
N ALA A 88 -18.53 -13.72 17.04
CA ALA A 88 -17.88 -13.86 15.74
C ALA A 88 -18.31 -12.72 14.82
N VAL A 89 -17.34 -12.13 14.15
CA VAL A 89 -17.56 -11.07 13.16
C VAL A 89 -16.94 -11.52 11.86
N VAL A 90 -17.70 -11.50 10.77
CA VAL A 90 -17.21 -11.84 9.43
C VAL A 90 -17.52 -10.69 8.47
N SER A 91 -16.48 -10.20 7.82
CA SER A 91 -16.58 -9.25 6.71
C SER A 91 -16.30 -10.00 5.41
N VAL A 92 -17.25 -9.95 4.49
CA VAL A 92 -17.18 -10.61 3.18
C VAL A 92 -17.18 -9.54 2.10
N GLN A 93 -16.16 -9.52 1.25
CA GLN A 93 -16.19 -8.78 -0.01
C GLN A 93 -16.64 -9.72 -1.12
N ALA A 94 -17.77 -9.39 -1.74
CA ALA A 94 -18.38 -10.18 -2.77
C ALA A 94 -18.43 -9.44 -4.11
N ARG A 95 -18.51 -10.21 -5.20
CA ARG A 95 -18.75 -9.70 -6.55
C ARG A 95 -20.14 -9.06 -6.64
N PRO A 96 -20.38 -8.21 -7.66
CA PRO A 96 -21.74 -7.75 -7.98
C PRO A 96 -22.70 -8.96 -8.08
N MET A 97 -23.77 -8.91 -7.29
CA MET A 97 -24.74 -10.00 -7.12
C MET A 97 -26.10 -9.41 -6.78
N GLU A 98 -27.16 -10.20 -6.96
CA GLU A 98 -28.50 -9.74 -6.63
C GLU A 98 -28.69 -9.60 -5.10
N PRO A 99 -29.59 -8.71 -4.64
CA PRO A 99 -29.87 -8.56 -3.21
C PRO A 99 -30.34 -9.84 -2.52
N ALA A 100 -31.01 -10.75 -3.25
CA ALA A 100 -31.45 -12.05 -2.74
C ALA A 100 -30.26 -13.00 -2.51
N GLU A 101 -29.34 -13.09 -3.47
CA GLU A 101 -28.11 -13.89 -3.38
C GLU A 101 -27.23 -13.39 -2.22
N ARG A 102 -27.10 -12.07 -2.07
CA ARG A 102 -26.37 -11.47 -0.95
C ARG A 102 -26.93 -11.88 0.41
N ARG A 103 -28.26 -11.97 0.54
CA ARG A 103 -28.91 -12.40 1.78
C ARG A 103 -28.68 -13.90 2.02
N ALA A 104 -28.73 -14.72 0.97
CA ALA A 104 -28.43 -16.14 1.06
C ALA A 104 -26.98 -16.37 1.52
N LEU A 105 -26.01 -15.68 0.92
CA LEU A 105 -24.60 -15.73 1.32
C LEU A 105 -24.41 -15.33 2.80
N ALA A 106 -25.06 -14.26 3.25
CA ALA A 106 -24.99 -13.86 4.65
C ALA A 106 -25.59 -14.91 5.60
N GLN A 107 -26.69 -15.57 5.20
CA GLN A 107 -27.31 -16.65 5.98
C GLN A 107 -26.45 -17.90 6.02
N ASP A 108 -25.82 -18.27 4.91
CA ASP A 108 -24.93 -19.43 4.85
C ASP A 108 -23.65 -19.19 5.65
N ALA A 109 -23.06 -17.99 5.58
CA ALA A 109 -21.97 -17.60 6.46
C ALA A 109 -22.36 -17.70 7.95
N ARG A 110 -23.55 -17.23 8.34
CA ARG A 110 -24.06 -17.39 9.72
C ARG A 110 -24.19 -18.86 10.13
N ARG A 111 -24.68 -19.74 9.23
CA ARG A 111 -24.78 -21.18 9.50
C ARG A 111 -23.41 -21.82 9.70
N VAL A 112 -22.43 -21.44 8.88
CA VAL A 112 -21.03 -21.90 9.04
C VAL A 112 -20.49 -21.48 10.40
N ILE A 113 -20.67 -20.21 10.79
CA ILE A 113 -20.20 -19.70 12.07
C ILE A 113 -20.82 -20.48 13.23
N HIS A 114 -22.13 -20.74 13.21
CA HIS A 114 -22.80 -21.51 14.27
C HIS A 114 -22.32 -22.96 14.36
N ARG A 115 -21.84 -23.54 13.25
CA ARG A 115 -21.29 -24.88 13.23
C ARG A 115 -19.85 -24.94 13.76
N VAL A 116 -19.06 -23.90 13.50
CA VAL A 116 -17.63 -23.85 13.84
C VAL A 116 -17.39 -23.28 15.24
N VAL A 117 -18.15 -22.25 15.65
CA VAL A 117 -17.97 -21.56 16.94
C VAL A 117 -18.96 -22.14 17.97
N PRO A 118 -18.48 -22.92 18.96
CA PRO A 118 -19.33 -23.44 20.02
C PRO A 118 -19.94 -22.31 20.84
N ASP A 119 -21.15 -22.52 21.34
CA ASP A 119 -21.91 -21.58 22.18
C ASP A 119 -22.20 -20.20 21.54
N SER A 120 -22.06 -20.08 20.23
CA SER A 120 -22.45 -18.86 19.51
C SER A 120 -23.97 -18.76 19.39
N THR A 121 -24.54 -17.65 19.86
CA THR A 121 -25.97 -17.32 19.71
C THR A 121 -26.17 -16.34 18.56
N ALA A 122 -27.39 -16.27 18.01
CA ALA A 122 -27.69 -15.40 16.86
C ALA A 122 -27.34 -13.92 17.11
N ASP A 123 -27.44 -13.45 18.36
CA ASP A 123 -27.15 -12.07 18.75
C ASP A 123 -25.65 -11.76 18.86
N THR A 124 -24.79 -12.78 18.83
CA THR A 124 -23.33 -12.66 18.97
C THR A 124 -22.57 -12.82 17.66
N VAL A 125 -23.30 -13.09 16.58
CA VAL A 125 -22.77 -13.33 15.24
C VAL A 125 -23.13 -12.16 14.34
N ASP A 126 -22.13 -11.40 13.93
CA ASP A 126 -22.28 -10.33 12.96
C ASP A 126 -21.64 -10.71 11.62
N VAL A 127 -22.38 -10.48 10.53
CA VAL A 127 -21.94 -10.80 9.18
C VAL A 127 -22.25 -9.61 8.29
N ALA A 128 -21.19 -8.96 7.81
CA ALA A 128 -21.26 -7.83 6.90
C ALA A 128 -20.83 -8.28 5.50
N VAL A 129 -21.74 -8.18 4.52
CA VAL A 129 -21.43 -8.45 3.11
C VAL A 129 -21.33 -7.14 2.35
N HIS A 130 -20.10 -6.82 1.93
CA HIS A 130 -19.77 -5.67 1.10
C HIS A 130 -19.70 -6.12 -0.35
N VAL A 131 -20.52 -5.51 -1.21
CA VAL A 131 -20.46 -5.75 -2.65
C VAL A 131 -19.48 -4.74 -3.23
N ALA A 132 -18.47 -5.24 -3.94
CA ALA A 132 -17.55 -4.35 -4.65
C ALA A 132 -18.35 -3.58 -5.72
N PRO A 133 -18.21 -2.24 -5.80
CA PRO A 133 -18.82 -1.50 -6.88
C PRO A 133 -18.27 -1.99 -8.22
N GLU A 134 -19.12 -2.03 -9.24
CA GLU A 134 -18.70 -2.36 -10.59
C GLU A 134 -17.55 -1.43 -10.99
N PRO A 135 -16.43 -1.97 -11.51
CA PRO A 135 -15.30 -1.12 -11.88
C PRO A 135 -15.78 -0.09 -12.90
N PRO A 136 -15.41 1.20 -12.75
CA PRO A 136 -15.74 2.19 -13.75
C PRO A 136 -15.14 1.74 -15.08
N THR A 137 -15.91 1.92 -16.16
CA THR A 137 -15.41 1.67 -17.51
C THR A 137 -14.09 2.43 -17.70
N PRO A 138 -13.01 1.78 -18.19
CA PRO A 138 -11.74 2.43 -18.34
C PRO A 138 -11.90 3.61 -19.29
N VAL A 139 -11.78 4.82 -18.75
CA VAL A 139 -11.82 6.04 -19.56
C VAL A 139 -10.57 6.01 -20.43
N ALA A 140 -10.75 5.99 -21.74
CA ALA A 140 -9.63 5.94 -22.67
C ALA A 140 -8.68 7.10 -22.39
N PHE A 141 -7.44 6.79 -22.00
CA PHE A 141 -6.42 7.81 -21.79
C PHE A 141 -6.23 8.57 -23.10
N PRO A 142 -6.36 9.91 -23.13
CA PRO A 142 -6.30 10.67 -24.37
C PRO A 142 -4.85 10.75 -24.85
N TRP A 143 -4.38 9.71 -25.52
CA TRP A 143 -3.06 9.63 -26.13
C TRP A 143 -2.78 10.80 -27.08
N ALA A 144 -3.82 11.32 -27.73
CA ALA A 144 -3.72 12.54 -28.53
C ALA A 144 -3.26 13.76 -27.71
N LEU A 145 -3.77 13.91 -26.48
CA LEU A 145 -3.34 14.99 -25.59
C LEU A 145 -1.91 14.78 -25.10
N ALA A 146 -1.57 13.55 -24.69
CA ALA A 146 -0.21 13.23 -24.24
C ALA A 146 0.84 13.47 -25.34
N THR A 147 0.55 13.04 -26.58
CA THR A 147 1.42 13.29 -27.74
C THR A 147 1.50 14.77 -28.09
N ALA A 148 0.40 15.52 -28.01
CA ALA A 148 0.41 16.97 -28.20
C ALA A 148 1.28 17.69 -27.16
N LEU A 149 1.22 17.28 -25.89
CA LEU A 149 2.03 17.87 -24.82
C LEU A 149 3.53 17.57 -25.00
N ILE A 150 3.88 16.35 -25.41
CA ILE A 150 5.28 15.98 -25.72
C ILE A 150 5.79 16.80 -26.91
N GLY A 151 5.01 16.87 -27.99
CA GLY A 151 5.36 17.67 -29.18
C GLY A 151 5.52 19.16 -28.86
N LEU A 152 4.62 19.71 -28.02
CA LEU A 152 4.68 21.10 -27.58
C LEU A 152 5.94 21.35 -26.73
N GLY A 153 6.28 20.45 -25.81
CA GLY A 153 7.49 20.55 -24.99
C GLY A 153 8.77 20.59 -25.81
N TRP A 154 8.86 19.75 -26.85
CA TRP A 154 9.98 19.75 -27.79
C TRP A 154 10.07 21.05 -28.60
N SER A 155 8.96 21.53 -29.14
CA SER A 155 8.92 22.79 -29.91
C SER A 155 9.33 24.00 -29.05
N CYS A 156 8.81 24.09 -27.83
CA CYS A 156 9.17 25.14 -26.88
C CYS A 156 10.66 25.11 -26.51
N GLY A 157 11.25 23.92 -26.33
CA GLY A 157 12.69 23.79 -26.05
C GLY A 157 13.57 24.42 -27.13
N VAL A 158 13.26 24.13 -28.41
CA VAL A 158 14.01 24.69 -29.55
C VAL A 158 13.81 26.20 -29.68
N ALA A 159 12.60 26.70 -29.41
CA ALA A 159 12.32 28.13 -29.43
C ALA A 159 13.12 28.90 -28.35
N VAL A 160 13.18 28.35 -27.13
CA VAL A 160 13.97 28.92 -26.02
C VAL A 160 15.46 28.91 -26.34
N ASP A 161 15.98 27.84 -26.94
CA ASP A 161 17.40 27.74 -27.27
C ASP A 161 17.82 28.72 -28.38
N ARG A 162 16.97 28.88 -29.41
CA ARG A 162 17.16 29.91 -30.46
C ARG A 162 17.12 31.33 -29.89
N TRP A 163 16.20 31.59 -28.96
CA TRP A 163 16.10 32.90 -28.30
C TRP A 163 17.32 33.22 -27.44
N ARG A 164 17.84 32.22 -26.69
CA ARG A 164 19.08 32.36 -25.91
C ARG A 164 20.30 32.60 -26.80
N SER A 165 20.39 31.89 -27.92
CA SER A 165 21.49 32.03 -28.88
C SER A 165 21.54 33.42 -29.51
N ARG A 166 20.38 34.01 -29.83
CA ARG A 166 20.28 35.41 -30.33
C ARG A 166 20.68 36.46 -29.31
N ARG A 167 20.58 36.15 -28.01
CA ARG A 167 20.92 37.06 -26.91
C ARG A 167 22.36 36.95 -26.44
N ARG A 168 23.16 36.01 -26.94
CA ARG A 168 24.59 36.01 -26.65
C ARG A 168 25.24 37.15 -27.45
N PRO A 169 25.73 38.21 -26.80
CA PRO A 169 26.48 39.22 -27.51
C PRO A 169 27.72 38.53 -28.09
N LEU A 170 28.06 38.88 -29.33
CA LEU A 170 29.34 38.58 -29.94
C LEU A 170 30.44 39.17 -29.03
N ARG A 171 30.87 38.41 -28.03
CA ARG A 171 32.12 38.64 -27.33
C ARG A 171 33.20 38.36 -28.36
N SER A 172 33.52 39.42 -29.07
CA SER A 172 34.52 39.52 -30.12
C SER A 172 35.76 38.77 -29.67
N ALA A 173 36.15 37.81 -30.48
CA ALA A 173 37.43 37.13 -30.41
C ALA A 173 38.54 38.20 -30.47
N HIS A 174 39.05 38.58 -29.31
CA HIS A 174 40.21 39.46 -29.16
C HIS A 174 41.21 38.82 -28.21
N SER A 175 41.56 37.56 -28.48
CA SER A 175 42.74 36.93 -27.86
C SER A 175 43.23 35.76 -28.70
N ARG A 176 44.09 36.04 -29.69
CA ARG A 176 45.07 35.08 -30.23
C ARG A 176 46.01 35.82 -31.18
N GLN A 177 46.77 36.75 -30.61
CA GLN A 177 47.98 37.26 -31.22
C GLN A 177 49.02 37.48 -30.13
N SER A 178 49.55 36.39 -29.58
CA SER A 178 50.82 36.40 -28.86
C SER A 178 51.37 34.99 -28.79
N SER A 179 52.69 34.87 -28.96
CA SER A 179 53.54 33.67 -28.93
C SER A 179 53.59 32.79 -30.19
N ARG A 180 54.17 33.34 -31.28
CA ARG A 180 55.16 32.57 -32.05
C ARG A 180 56.55 33.12 -31.69
N LEU A 181 57.28 32.41 -30.84
CA LEU A 181 58.72 32.58 -30.68
C LEU A 181 59.39 31.35 -31.32
N PRO A 182 60.22 31.51 -32.37
CA PRO A 182 61.01 30.40 -32.90
C PRO A 182 62.20 30.09 -31.98
N MET A 183 62.37 28.80 -31.67
CA MET A 183 63.55 28.26 -31.00
C MET A 183 64.79 28.32 -31.92
N PRO A 184 65.98 28.62 -31.39
CA PRO A 184 67.23 28.54 -32.15
C PRO A 184 67.65 27.07 -32.37
N ARG A 185 68.16 26.80 -33.57
CA ARG A 185 68.80 25.55 -33.99
C ARG A 185 70.28 25.64 -33.60
N ASN A 186 70.76 24.71 -32.78
CA ASN A 186 72.19 24.46 -32.62
C ASN A 186 72.58 23.37 -33.62
N ASP A 187 73.51 23.68 -34.51
CA ASP A 187 74.56 22.80 -35.04
C ASP A 187 75.82 23.66 -35.21
#